data_AF-X1GW88-F1
#
_entry.id   AF-X1GW88-F1
#
_cell.length_a   1.000
_cell.length_b   1.000
_cell.length_c   1.000
_cell.angle_alpha   90.00
_cell.angle_beta   90.00
_cell.angle_gamma   90.00
#
_symmetry.space_group_name_H-M   'P 1'
#
loop_
_entity.id
_entity.type
_entity.pdbx_description
1 polymer ?
#
loop_
_entity_poly.entity_id
_entity_poly.type
_entity_poly.pdbx_seq_one_letter_code
_entity_poly.pdbx_strand_id
1 'polypeptide(L)'
;ALLLTKAIVKAEAEIRAAFSSDLLAALDALENTPAIIKSLAEDIASYFVMRGLYTGRSPSINEWIEKYKEAKETLKKIAEGTLQIEGITLKVGAVQSSTKDYKRTFDERDETNWETDPNKLGDLADD
;
A
#
# COMPACT_ATOMS: atom_id res chain seq x y z
N ALA A 1 -21.90 21.04 7.70
CA ALA A 1 -22.40 19.65 7.64
C ALA A 1 -22.21 19.03 6.24
N LEU A 2 -22.85 19.54 5.18
CA LEU A 2 -22.85 18.88 3.86
C LEU A 2 -21.46 18.67 3.21
N LEU A 3 -20.53 19.62 3.37
CA LEU A 3 -19.18 19.52 2.80
C LEU A 3 -18.36 18.38 3.43
N LEU A 4 -18.41 18.28 4.76
CA LEU A 4 -17.70 17.24 5.52
C LEU A 4 -18.22 15.84 5.15
N THR A 5 -19.55 15.67 5.09
CA THR A 5 -20.14 14.40 4.66
C THR A 5 -19.70 13.99 3.25
N LYS A 6 -19.65 14.94 2.30
CA LYS A 6 -19.15 14.67 0.95
C LYS A 6 -17.65 14.34 0.92
N ALA A 7 -16.86 14.92 1.83
CA ALA A 7 -15.43 14.65 1.93
C ALA A 7 -15.16 13.24 2.49
N ILE A 8 -15.91 12.83 3.52
CA ILE A 8 -15.84 11.47 4.10
C ILE A 8 -16.18 10.42 3.04
N VAL A 9 -17.28 10.59 2.30
CA VAL A 9 -17.67 9.66 1.23
C VAL A 9 -16.58 9.53 0.15
N LYS A 10 -15.91 10.63 -0.20
CA LYS A 10 -14.79 10.59 -1.16
C LYS A 10 -13.57 9.88 -0.59
N ALA A 11 -13.24 10.11 0.69
CA ALA A 11 -12.14 9.44 1.36
C ALA A 11 -12.37 7.93 1.43
N GLU A 12 -13.57 7.50 1.82
CA GLU A 12 -13.94 6.08 1.87
C GLU A 12 -13.88 5.43 0.48
N ALA A 13 -14.38 6.10 -0.56
CA ALA A 13 -14.31 5.59 -1.92
C ALA A 13 -12.86 5.43 -2.40
N GLU A 14 -11.98 6.35 -2.03
CA GLU A 14 -10.57 6.31 -2.40
C GLU A 14 -9.80 5.21 -1.65
N ILE A 15 -10.08 5.02 -0.36
CA ILE A 15 -9.52 3.91 0.42
C ILE A 15 -9.99 2.57 -0.16
N ARG A 16 -11.29 2.44 -0.44
CA ARG A 16 -11.86 1.21 -1.02
C ARG A 16 -11.29 0.89 -2.39
N ALA A 17 -11.06 1.90 -3.23
CA ALA A 17 -10.47 1.72 -4.55
C ALA A 17 -8.99 1.29 -4.50
N ALA A 18 -8.28 1.57 -3.41
CA ALA A 18 -6.88 1.19 -3.25
C ALA A 18 -6.70 -0.26 -2.77
N PHE A 19 -7.71 -0.85 -2.14
CA PHE A 19 -7.61 -2.15 -1.50
C PHE A 19 -8.12 -3.29 -2.38
N SER A 20 -7.48 -4.45 -2.29
CA SER A 20 -7.95 -5.68 -2.93
C SER A 20 -9.25 -6.16 -2.30
N SER A 21 -10.00 -7.00 -3.02
CA SER A 21 -11.22 -7.64 -2.49
C SER A 21 -10.98 -8.38 -1.17
N ASP A 22 -9.84 -9.05 -1.05
CA ASP A 22 -9.49 -9.85 0.12
C ASP A 22 -9.20 -8.97 1.34
N LEU A 23 -8.53 -7.84 1.12
CA LEU A 23 -8.29 -6.86 2.17
C LEU A 23 -9.57 -6.17 2.62
N LEU A 24 -10.47 -5.87 1.68
CA LEU A 24 -11.79 -5.33 2.01
C LEU A 24 -12.63 -6.33 2.81
N ALA A 25 -12.65 -7.59 2.41
CA ALA A 25 -13.35 -8.64 3.14
C ALA A 25 -12.77 -8.84 4.56
N ALA A 26 -11.45 -8.77 4.71
CA ALA A 26 -10.80 -8.84 6.01
C ALA A 26 -11.13 -7.63 6.90
N LEU A 27 -11.20 -6.43 6.33
CA LEU A 27 -11.64 -5.22 7.03
C LEU A 27 -13.09 -5.30 7.48
N ASP A 28 -13.99 -5.79 6.62
CA ASP A 28 -15.42 -5.94 6.92
C ASP A 28 -15.68 -7.04 7.97
N ALA A 29 -14.77 -8.01 8.10
CA ALA A 29 -14.83 -9.04 9.13
C ALA A 29 -14.41 -8.56 10.53
N LEU A 30 -13.77 -7.38 10.63
CA LEU A 30 -13.43 -6.80 11.92
C LEU A 30 -14.67 -6.17 12.57
N GLU A 31 -14.89 -6.42 13.85
CA GLU A 31 -15.97 -5.78 14.62
C GLU A 31 -15.82 -4.25 14.69
N ASN A 32 -14.58 -3.76 14.58
CA ASN A 32 -14.26 -2.34 14.66
C ASN A 32 -13.33 -1.92 13.54
N THR A 33 -13.58 -0.74 12.96
CA THR A 33 -12.67 -0.14 11.99
C THR A 33 -11.31 0.16 12.65
N PRO A 34 -10.20 -0.36 12.09
CA PRO A 34 -8.85 -0.13 12.62
C PRO A 34 -8.51 1.36 12.72
N ALA A 35 -7.73 1.73 13.74
CA ALA A 35 -7.34 3.12 13.98
C ALA A 35 -6.59 3.74 12.79
N ILE A 36 -5.75 2.96 12.11
CA ILE A 36 -5.03 3.41 10.91
C ILE A 36 -5.98 3.77 9.76
N ILE A 37 -7.06 3.02 9.57
CA ILE A 37 -8.06 3.29 8.53
C ILE A 37 -8.85 4.57 8.88
N LYS A 38 -9.16 4.78 10.16
CA LYS A 38 -9.80 6.02 10.63
C LYS A 38 -8.90 7.24 10.37
N SER A 39 -7.62 7.17 10.75
CA SER A 39 -6.66 8.25 10.52
C SER A 39 -6.51 8.58 9.03
N LEU A 40 -6.41 7.55 8.17
CA LEU A 40 -6.32 7.75 6.73
C LEU A 40 -7.58 8.41 6.15
N ALA A 41 -8.76 8.00 6.63
CA ALA A 41 -10.02 8.61 6.22
C ALA A 41 -10.09 10.08 6.64
N GLU A 42 -9.63 10.41 7.85
CA GLU A 42 -9.57 11.78 8.37
C GLU A 42 -8.61 12.67 7.58
N ASP A 43 -7.40 12.18 7.28
CA ASP A 43 -6.39 12.92 6.51
C ASP A 43 -6.87 13.22 5.08
N ILE A 44 -7.45 12.21 4.42
CA ILE A 44 -7.99 12.36 3.06
C ILE A 44 -9.24 13.25 3.04
N ALA A 45 -10.14 13.09 4.01
CA ALA A 45 -11.32 13.94 4.13
C ALA A 45 -10.93 15.40 4.40
N SER A 46 -9.94 15.64 5.27
CA SER A 46 -9.41 16.97 5.58
C SER A 46 -8.87 17.65 4.33
N TYR A 47 -8.13 16.92 3.49
CA TYR A 47 -7.70 17.43 2.19
C TYR A 47 -8.88 17.84 1.30
N PHE A 48 -9.94 17.02 1.19
CA PHE A 48 -11.10 17.38 0.37
C PHE A 48 -11.90 18.57 0.91
N VAL A 49 -11.99 18.71 2.24
CA VAL A 49 -12.60 19.86 2.91
C VAL A 49 -11.79 21.12 2.60
N MET A 50 -10.48 21.09 2.86
CA MET A 50 -9.60 22.24 2.63
C MET A 50 -9.55 22.61 1.15
N ARG A 51 -9.48 21.62 0.26
CA ARG A 51 -9.60 21.87 -1.18
C ARG A 51 -10.92 22.57 -1.51
N GLY A 52 -12.04 22.11 -0.99
CA GLY A 52 -13.35 22.72 -1.24
C GLY A 52 -13.52 24.14 -0.68
N LEU A 53 -12.84 24.47 0.42
CA LEU A 53 -12.89 25.79 1.06
C LEU A 53 -11.94 26.80 0.38
N TYR A 54 -10.77 26.33 -0.07
CA TYR A 54 -9.68 27.20 -0.52
C TYR A 54 -9.49 27.24 -2.04
N THR A 55 -10.30 26.52 -2.84
CA THR A 55 -10.27 26.52 -4.32
C THR A 55 -10.56 27.87 -5.01
N GLY A 56 -10.53 29.00 -4.30
CA GLY A 56 -10.74 30.32 -4.89
C GLY A 56 -9.86 31.46 -4.38
N ARG A 57 -9.19 31.40 -3.22
CA ARG A 57 -8.61 32.62 -2.63
C ARG A 57 -7.29 32.57 -1.84
N SER A 58 -6.67 31.45 -1.54
CA SER A 58 -5.35 31.50 -0.88
C SER A 58 -4.58 30.18 -1.00
N PRO A 59 -3.38 30.18 -1.59
CA PRO A 59 -2.52 29.01 -1.64
C PRO A 59 -1.73 28.87 -0.33
N SER A 60 -2.39 28.67 0.81
CA SER A 60 -1.75 28.07 1.98
C SER A 60 -1.87 26.55 1.87
N ILE A 61 -1.37 26.01 0.75
CA ILE A 61 -1.63 24.66 0.22
C ILE A 61 -0.70 23.60 0.82
N ASN A 62 0.33 23.99 1.59
CA ASN A 62 1.45 23.08 1.83
C ASN A 62 1.18 21.98 2.87
N GLU A 63 0.49 22.23 3.98
CA GLU A 63 0.41 21.20 5.04
C GLU A 63 -0.56 20.06 4.69
N TRP A 64 -1.76 20.40 4.22
CA TRP A 64 -2.81 19.41 3.93
C TRP A 64 -2.52 18.57 2.69
N ILE A 65 -1.76 19.11 1.73
CA ILE A 65 -1.34 18.33 0.57
C ILE A 65 -0.22 17.34 0.94
N GLU A 66 0.69 17.72 1.82
CA GLU A 66 1.72 16.80 2.32
C GLU A 66 1.08 15.69 3.17
N LYS A 67 0.16 16.03 4.07
CA LYS A 67 -0.62 15.03 4.83
C LYS A 67 -1.39 14.07 3.93
N TYR A 68 -2.00 14.58 2.86
CA TYR A 68 -2.66 13.76 1.85
C TYR A 68 -1.67 12.83 1.11
N LYS A 69 -0.48 13.31 0.74
CA LYS A 69 0.55 12.47 0.11
C LYS A 69 1.04 11.37 1.05
N GLU A 70 1.30 11.70 2.32
CA GLU A 70 1.67 10.73 3.37
C GLU A 70 0.58 9.66 3.53
N ALA A 71 -0.69 10.06 3.55
CA ALA A 71 -1.82 9.14 3.61
C ALA A 71 -1.89 8.24 2.37
N LYS A 72 -1.65 8.77 1.16
CA LYS A 72 -1.60 8.00 -0.09
C LYS A 72 -0.44 7.00 -0.12
N GLU A 73 0.72 7.38 0.40
CA GLU A 73 1.87 6.48 0.49
C GLU A 73 1.59 5.34 1.48
N THR A 74 0.98 5.66 2.62
CA THR A 74 0.56 4.66 3.61
C THR A 74 -0.48 3.72 3.04
N LEU A 75 -1.48 4.22 2.31
CA LEU A 75 -2.47 3.40 1.61
C LEU A 75 -1.82 2.43 0.63
N LYS A 76 -0.82 2.91 -0.13
CA LYS A 76 -0.06 2.06 -1.05
C LYS A 76 0.69 0.95 -0.31
N LYS A 77 1.40 1.29 0.77
CA LYS A 77 2.12 0.30 1.60
C LYS A 77 1.19 -0.78 2.16
N ILE A 78 0.00 -0.39 2.60
CA ILE A 78 -1.05 -1.31 3.08
C ILE A 78 -1.54 -2.21 1.93
N ALA A 79 -1.86 -1.61 0.78
CA ALA A 79 -2.34 -2.37 -0.39
C ALA A 79 -1.30 -3.38 -0.90
N GLU A 80 -0.01 -3.01 -0.84
CA GLU A 80 1.12 -3.88 -1.20
C GLU A 80 1.45 -4.92 -0.11
N GLY A 81 0.79 -4.85 1.05
CA GLY A 81 1.04 -5.75 2.18
C GLY A 81 2.35 -5.51 2.93
N THR A 82 3.06 -4.42 2.61
CA THR A 82 4.29 -4.02 3.31
C THR A 82 4.02 -3.42 4.69
N LEU A 83 2.84 -2.85 4.88
CA LEU A 83 2.36 -2.36 6.17
C LEU A 83 1.09 -3.14 6.54
N GLN A 84 1.17 -3.90 7.63
CA GLN A 84 0.03 -4.68 8.13
C GLN A 84 -0.91 -3.82 8.95
N ILE A 85 -2.20 -4.05 8.79
CA ILE A 85 -3.22 -3.47 9.65
C ILE A 85 -3.38 -4.39 10.85
N GLU A 86 -3.33 -3.83 12.05
CA GLU A 86 -3.54 -4.57 13.28
C GLU A 86 -4.88 -5.32 13.24
N GLY A 87 -4.85 -6.63 13.52
CA GLY A 87 -6.01 -7.52 13.40
C GLY A 87 -6.22 -8.14 12.02
N ILE A 88 -5.44 -7.76 11.00
CA ILE A 88 -5.50 -8.34 9.65
C ILE A 88 -4.15 -8.95 9.29
N THR A 89 -4.08 -10.27 9.27
CA THR A 89 -2.93 -11.01 8.74
C THR A 89 -3.25 -11.49 7.32
N LEU A 90 -3.12 -10.61 6.34
CA LEU A 90 -3.14 -11.05 4.95
C LEU A 90 -1.76 -11.61 4.61
N LYS A 91 -1.71 -12.89 4.24
CA LYS A 91 -0.64 -13.38 3.37
C LYS A 91 -0.85 -12.76 2.00
N VAL A 92 -0.61 -11.45 1.87
CA VAL A 92 -0.25 -10.89 0.58
C VAL A 92 0.99 -11.67 0.19
N GLY A 93 0.95 -12.36 -0.95
CA GLY A 93 2.09 -13.08 -1.50
C GLY A 93 3.21 -12.09 -1.84
N ALA A 94 3.80 -11.47 -0.82
CA ALA A 94 5.14 -10.99 -0.85
C ALA A 94 5.98 -12.26 -0.95
N VAL A 95 6.10 -12.77 -2.18
CA VAL A 95 7.33 -13.41 -2.61
C VAL A 95 8.38 -12.31 -2.46
N GLN A 96 8.83 -12.08 -1.23
CA GLN A 96 10.14 -11.54 -0.98
C GLN A 96 11.07 -12.63 -1.49
N SER A 97 11.30 -12.61 -2.81
CA SER A 97 12.40 -13.34 -3.40
C SER A 97 13.63 -12.78 -2.73
N SER A 98 14.13 -13.48 -1.72
CA SER A 98 15.39 -13.19 -1.08
C SER A 98 16.48 -13.57 -2.07
N THR A 99 16.63 -12.80 -3.16
CA THR A 99 17.75 -12.89 -4.09
C THR A 99 19.03 -12.34 -3.46
N LYS A 100 19.21 -12.53 -2.14
CA LYS A 100 20.46 -12.17 -1.47
C LYS A 100 21.56 -13.17 -1.80
N ASP A 101 21.18 -14.43 -2.05
CA ASP A 101 22.10 -15.52 -2.42
C ASP A 101 21.66 -16.29 -3.68
N TYR A 102 20.62 -15.82 -4.39
CA TYR A 102 20.22 -16.43 -5.66
C TYR A 102 21.25 -16.11 -6.74
N LYS A 103 22.13 -17.08 -7.01
CA LYS A 103 22.92 -17.09 -8.24
C LYS A 103 22.00 -17.40 -9.41
N ARG A 104 21.60 -16.35 -10.14
CA ARG A 104 20.92 -16.49 -11.44
C ARG A 104 21.73 -17.47 -12.29
N THR A 105 21.16 -18.64 -12.57
CA THR A 105 21.81 -19.62 -13.47
C THR A 105 21.78 -19.19 -14.93
N PHE A 106 21.05 -18.11 -15.23
CA PHE A 106 20.86 -17.56 -16.55
C PHE A 106 21.10 -16.05 -16.49
N ASP A 107 22.20 -15.60 -17.08
CA ASP A 107 22.47 -14.19 -17.33
C ASP A 107 21.73 -13.78 -18.61
N GLU A 108 20.64 -13.02 -18.48
CA GLU A 108 19.79 -12.59 -19.60
C GLU A 108 20.48 -11.59 -20.56
N ARG A 109 21.77 -11.28 -20.35
CA ARG A 109 22.53 -10.30 -21.15
C ARG A 109 23.59 -10.92 -22.07
N ASP A 110 23.89 -12.21 -21.96
CA ASP A 110 24.87 -12.88 -22.82
C ASP A 110 24.45 -14.32 -23.09
N GLU A 111 23.82 -14.53 -24.25
CA GLU A 111 23.31 -15.82 -24.71
C GLU A 111 24.43 -16.83 -25.03
N THR A 112 25.70 -16.42 -24.93
CA THR A 112 26.87 -17.19 -25.37
C THR A 112 27.80 -17.64 -24.25
N ASN A 113 27.65 -17.14 -23.01
CA ASN A 113 28.46 -17.55 -21.86
C ASN A 113 27.59 -18.28 -20.82
N TRP A 114 27.41 -19.59 -21.03
CA TRP A 114 26.65 -20.43 -20.11
C TRP A 114 27.57 -20.98 -19.02
N GLU A 115 27.75 -20.24 -17.93
CA GLU A 115 28.39 -20.80 -16.74
C GLU A 115 27.39 -21.67 -15.98
N THR A 116 27.58 -22.99 -16.05
CA THR A 116 26.75 -23.94 -15.33
C THR A 116 27.23 -24.02 -13.89
N ASP A 117 26.42 -23.58 -12.93
CA ASP A 117 26.74 -23.70 -11.50
C ASP A 117 26.94 -25.19 -11.12
N PRO A 118 28.15 -25.62 -10.73
CA PRO A 118 28.44 -27.02 -10.38
C PRO A 118 27.68 -27.50 -9.14
N ASN A 119 27.22 -26.58 -8.28
CA ASN A 119 26.62 -26.90 -6.98
C ASN A 119 25.08 -26.92 -6.99
N LYS A 120 24.46 -26.91 -8.18
CA LYS A 120 23.00 -26.93 -8.39
C LYS A 120 22.22 -27.98 -7.57
N LEU A 121 22.86 -29.08 -7.20
CA LEU A 121 22.25 -30.17 -6.45
C LEU A 121 22.34 -30.00 -4.93
N GLY A 122 23.28 -29.18 -4.42
CA GLY A 122 23.42 -28.89 -2.99
C GLY A 122 22.38 -27.91 -2.46
N ASP A 123 21.99 -26.95 -3.30
CA ASP A 123 21.04 -25.89 -2.92
C ASP A 123 19.57 -26.36 -2.86
N LEU A 124 19.27 -27.58 -3.33
CA LEU A 124 17.94 -28.18 -3.31
C LEU A 124 17.69 -29.07 -2.09
N ALA A 125 18.69 -29.24 -1.21
CA ALA A 125 18.66 -30.22 -0.13
C ALA A 125 18.53 -29.65 1.29
N ASP A 126 18.36 -28.33 1.47
CA ASP A 126 18.13 -27.71 2.79
C ASP A 126 16.93 -26.75 2.74
N ASP A 127 15.72 -27.33 2.82
CA ASP A 127 14.63 -27.05 3.81
C ASP A 127 13.34 -27.81 3.43
#